data_AF-U2SNN8-F1
#
_entry.id   AF-U2SNN8-F1
#
_cell.length_a   1.000
_cell.length_b   1.000
_cell.length_c   1.000
_cell.angle_alpha   90.00
_cell.angle_beta   90.00
_cell.angle_gamma   90.00
#
_symmetry.space_group_name_H-M   'P 1'
#
loop_
_entity.id
_entity.type
_entity.pdbx_description
1 polymer ?
#
loop_
_entity_poly.entity_id
_entity_poly.type
_entity_poly.pdbx_seq_one_letter_code
_entity_poly.pdbx_strand_id
1 'polypeptide(L)'
;MGTSKVKVDFSEIRKAAETLSQANTALLLENITNELGARLLAKAIKRTPVYKPTFGEEVKYKTGKRKGQAKLNKDGTPVRDGIKKVSYKKNGETVTKEYSHTGGTLRRGWDASIGAKAVNTGGGYTVTITNSVEYASYVEFGHRQTPGRYVPAIGKSLKKSWVTGLFFLTKAELELEKELPKIIEKKLEAWIKEVLGG
;
A
#
# COMPACT_ATOMS: atom_id res chain seq x y z
N MET A 1 70.00 15.93 -2.30
CA MET A 1 68.60 15.49 -2.09
C MET A 1 67.68 16.54 -2.66
N GLY A 2 66.79 16.18 -3.60
CA GLY A 2 65.84 17.13 -4.16
C GLY A 2 64.62 17.28 -3.26
N THR A 3 64.28 18.51 -2.88
CA THR A 3 63.05 18.84 -2.14
C THR A 3 62.13 19.66 -3.04
N SER A 4 60.90 19.19 -3.24
CA SER A 4 59.84 19.91 -3.95
C SER A 4 58.75 20.33 -2.96
N LYS A 5 58.16 21.51 -3.16
CA LYS A 5 57.00 22.00 -2.41
C LYS A 5 55.86 22.22 -3.39
N VAL A 6 54.71 21.61 -3.14
CA VAL A 6 53.46 21.81 -3.89
C VAL A 6 52.56 22.74 -3.09
N LYS A 7 52.13 23.84 -3.69
CA LYS A 7 51.13 24.76 -3.11
C LYS A 7 49.78 24.48 -3.77
N VAL A 8 48.78 24.15 -2.97
CA VAL A 8 47.40 23.90 -3.43
C VAL A 8 46.51 25.00 -2.86
N ASP A 9 45.63 25.57 -3.69
CA ASP A 9 44.62 26.53 -3.25
C ASP A 9 43.30 25.81 -2.90
N PHE A 10 42.74 26.17 -1.75
CA PHE A 10 41.48 25.63 -1.21
C PHE A 10 40.43 26.72 -0.98
N SER A 11 40.67 27.94 -1.47
CA SER A 11 39.79 29.10 -1.27
C SER A 11 38.33 28.82 -1.67
N GLU A 12 38.11 28.22 -2.85
CA GLU A 12 36.78 27.88 -3.35
C GLU A 12 36.07 26.79 -2.53
N ILE A 13 36.79 25.76 -2.10
CA ILE A 13 36.22 24.69 -1.25
C ILE A 13 35.76 25.27 0.09
N ARG A 14 36.52 26.22 0.66
CA ARG A 14 36.14 26.88 1.91
C ARG A 14 34.88 27.72 1.75
N LYS A 15 34.74 28.47 0.65
CA LYS A 15 33.53 29.24 0.34
C LYS A 15 32.31 28.33 0.23
N ALA A 16 32.41 27.23 -0.53
CA ALA A 16 31.32 26.27 -0.69
C ALA A 16 30.88 25.64 0.65
N ALA A 17 31.84 25.26 1.50
CA ALA A 17 31.56 24.70 2.82
C ALA A 17 30.81 25.71 3.72
N GLU A 18 31.20 26.99 3.67
CA GLU A 18 30.53 28.05 4.42
C GLU A 18 29.09 28.28 3.93
N THR A 19 28.88 28.33 2.60
CA THR A 19 27.54 28.44 2.01
C THR A 19 26.63 27.29 2.43
N LEU A 20 27.12 26.04 2.38
CA LEU A 20 26.35 24.87 2.82
C LEU A 20 26.05 24.90 4.32
N SER A 21 26.99 25.36 5.14
CA SER A 21 26.79 25.47 6.59
C SER A 21 25.70 26.47 6.97
N GLN A 22 25.50 27.52 6.16
CA GLN A 22 24.48 28.54 6.38
C GLN A 22 23.14 28.19 5.72
N ALA A 23 23.10 27.19 4.84
CA ALA A 23 21.91 26.85 4.09
C ALA A 23 20.83 26.20 4.97
N ASN A 24 19.57 26.60 4.75
CA ASN A 24 18.44 26.03 5.47
C ASN A 24 18.09 24.62 4.94
N THR A 25 18.24 23.61 5.80
CA THR A 25 17.95 22.21 5.47
C THR A 25 16.50 21.78 5.77
N ALA A 26 15.71 22.60 6.48
CA ALA A 26 14.38 22.22 6.93
C ALA A 26 13.47 21.78 5.78
N LEU A 27 13.47 22.55 4.68
CA LEU A 27 12.68 22.25 3.49
C LEU A 27 13.17 20.97 2.79
N LEU A 28 14.48 20.74 2.73
CA LEU A 28 15.06 19.51 2.17
C LEU A 28 14.59 18.29 2.97
N LEU A 29 14.71 18.33 4.29
CA LEU A 29 14.36 17.22 5.17
C LEU A 29 12.86 16.93 5.14
N GLU A 30 12.02 17.96 5.13
CA GLU A 30 10.58 17.83 4.95
C GLU A 30 10.25 17.17 3.60
N ASN A 31 10.85 17.64 2.50
CA ASN A 31 10.62 17.11 1.17
C ASN A 31 11.06 15.65 1.01
N ILE A 32 12.22 15.28 1.56
CA ILE A 32 12.70 13.89 1.57
C ILE A 32 11.70 13.02 2.34
N THR A 33 11.28 13.46 3.52
CA THR A 33 10.39 12.67 4.39
C THR A 33 9.01 12.49 3.76
N ASN A 34 8.45 13.56 3.17
CA ASN A 34 7.19 13.50 2.43
C ASN A 34 7.26 12.54 1.24
N GLU A 35 8.35 12.55 0.48
CA GLU A 35 8.54 11.63 -0.65
C GLU A 35 8.64 10.18 -0.19
N LEU A 36 9.42 9.91 0.87
CA LEU A 36 9.53 8.56 1.43
C LEU A 36 8.16 8.06 1.93
N GLY A 37 7.39 8.92 2.60
CA GLY A 37 6.03 8.60 3.03
C GLY A 37 5.09 8.28 1.86
N ALA A 38 5.10 9.10 0.81
CA ALA A 38 4.29 8.88 -0.39
C ALA A 38 4.66 7.55 -1.09
N ARG A 39 5.96 7.24 -1.17
CA ARG A 39 6.45 5.97 -1.74
C ARG A 39 6.02 4.77 -0.90
N LEU A 40 6.14 4.86 0.43
CA LEU A 40 5.72 3.81 1.34
C LEU A 40 4.22 3.54 1.20
N LEU A 41 3.40 4.59 1.19
CA LEU A 41 1.96 4.52 0.99
C LEU A 41 1.62 3.83 -0.33
N ALA A 42 2.24 4.26 -1.44
CA ALA A 42 2.01 3.66 -2.75
C ALA A 42 2.36 2.16 -2.78
N LYS A 43 3.50 1.79 -2.18
CA LYS A 43 3.95 0.39 -2.07
C LYS A 43 3.00 -0.44 -1.19
N ALA A 44 2.51 0.12 -0.08
CA ALA A 44 1.55 -0.53 0.81
C ALA A 44 0.19 -0.74 0.12
N ILE A 45 -0.35 0.29 -0.53
CA ILE A 45 -1.58 0.22 -1.33
C ILE A 45 -1.47 -0.85 -2.42
N LYS A 46 -0.35 -0.88 -3.16
CA LYS A 46 -0.11 -1.87 -4.23
C LYS A 46 -0.19 -3.30 -3.70
N ARG A 47 0.45 -3.57 -2.55
CA ARG A 47 0.52 -4.89 -1.89
C ARG A 47 -0.74 -5.29 -1.14
N THR A 48 -1.58 -4.32 -0.78
CA THR A 48 -2.79 -4.58 0.01
C THR A 48 -3.75 -5.49 -0.75
N PRO A 49 -4.18 -6.61 -0.17
CA PRO A 49 -5.07 -7.54 -0.85
C PRO A 49 -6.40 -6.87 -1.15
N VAL A 50 -6.90 -7.12 -2.36
CA VAL A 50 -8.25 -6.71 -2.78
C VAL A 50 -8.93 -7.95 -3.31
N TYR A 51 -10.10 -8.25 -2.75
CA TYR A 51 -10.98 -9.21 -3.37
C TYR A 51 -11.46 -8.64 -4.70
N LYS A 52 -11.01 -9.26 -5.80
CA LYS A 52 -11.49 -9.00 -7.15
C LYS A 52 -12.40 -10.17 -7.55
N PRO A 53 -13.72 -10.02 -7.50
CA PRO A 53 -14.62 -10.95 -8.17
C PRO A 53 -14.30 -10.94 -9.66
N THR A 54 -14.42 -12.09 -10.31
CA THR A 54 -14.33 -12.24 -11.76
C THR A 54 -15.58 -11.68 -12.44
N PHE A 55 -15.79 -10.36 -12.30
CA PHE A 55 -16.92 -9.65 -12.90
C PHE A 55 -16.90 -9.81 -14.43
N GLY A 56 -17.96 -10.40 -14.98
CA GLY A 56 -18.14 -10.65 -16.42
C GLY A 56 -17.67 -12.03 -16.90
N GLU A 57 -16.98 -12.82 -16.07
CA GLU A 57 -16.55 -14.18 -16.46
C GLU A 57 -17.71 -15.18 -16.36
N GLU A 58 -17.69 -16.18 -17.25
CA GLU A 58 -18.64 -17.28 -17.23
C GLU A 58 -18.46 -18.14 -15.97
N VAL A 59 -19.53 -18.29 -15.20
CA VAL A 59 -19.56 -19.17 -14.04
C VAL A 59 -19.54 -20.61 -14.52
N LYS A 60 -18.45 -21.33 -14.24
CA LYS A 60 -18.27 -22.73 -14.62
C LYS A 60 -18.62 -23.69 -13.47
N TYR A 61 -19.02 -24.92 -13.80
CA TYR A 61 -19.15 -25.99 -12.80
C TYR A 61 -17.78 -26.34 -12.23
N LYS A 62 -17.64 -26.34 -10.89
CA LYS A 62 -16.36 -26.59 -10.20
C LYS A 62 -16.10 -28.08 -9.95
N THR A 63 -17.14 -28.92 -9.97
CA THR A 63 -17.11 -30.35 -9.63
C THR A 63 -18.16 -31.15 -10.42
N GLY A 64 -18.02 -32.47 -10.48
CA GLY A 64 -18.93 -33.39 -11.17
C GLY A 64 -18.68 -33.54 -12.68
N LYS A 65 -19.56 -34.30 -13.38
CA LYS A 65 -19.41 -34.63 -14.81
C LYS A 65 -19.35 -33.41 -15.75
N ARG A 66 -19.88 -32.26 -15.31
CA ARG A 66 -19.93 -31.01 -16.08
C ARG A 66 -18.80 -30.03 -15.75
N LYS A 67 -17.81 -30.46 -14.95
CA LYS A 67 -16.70 -29.61 -14.50
C LYS A 67 -16.04 -28.89 -15.69
N GLY A 68 -15.87 -27.57 -15.57
CA GLY A 68 -15.29 -26.72 -16.62
C GLY A 68 -16.29 -26.17 -17.65
N GLN A 69 -17.51 -26.72 -17.75
CA GLN A 69 -18.57 -26.16 -18.60
C GLN A 69 -19.20 -24.92 -17.97
N ALA A 70 -19.60 -23.94 -18.80
CA ALA A 70 -20.35 -22.77 -18.36
C ALA A 70 -21.74 -23.16 -17.84
N LYS A 71 -22.16 -22.56 -16.73
CA LYS A 71 -23.55 -22.59 -16.29
C LYS A 71 -24.36 -21.68 -17.20
N LEU A 72 -25.55 -22.10 -17.57
CA LEU A 72 -26.43 -21.35 -18.45
C LEU A 72 -27.67 -20.86 -17.68
N ASN A 73 -28.18 -19.70 -18.05
CA ASN A 73 -29.48 -19.20 -17.63
C ASN A 73 -30.61 -19.97 -18.36
N LYS A 74 -31.87 -19.72 -18.00
CA LYS A 74 -33.03 -20.37 -18.65
C LYS A 74 -33.16 -20.05 -20.14
N ASP A 75 -32.64 -18.90 -20.55
CA ASP A 75 -32.54 -18.38 -21.92
C ASP A 75 -31.30 -18.91 -22.68
N GLY A 76 -30.49 -19.78 -22.07
CA GLY A 76 -29.34 -20.40 -22.72
C GLY A 76 -28.07 -19.55 -22.75
N THR A 77 -28.11 -18.29 -22.29
CA THR A 77 -26.91 -17.44 -22.14
C THR A 77 -26.03 -17.92 -20.97
N PRO A 78 -24.69 -17.81 -21.06
CA PRO A 78 -23.81 -18.12 -19.94
C PRO A 78 -24.08 -17.22 -18.73
N VAL A 79 -24.19 -17.82 -17.54
CA VAL A 79 -24.25 -17.10 -16.27
C VAL A 79 -22.92 -16.37 -16.13
N ARG A 80 -22.95 -15.04 -16.08
CA ARG A 80 -21.77 -14.21 -15.80
C ARG A 80 -21.76 -13.82 -14.33
N ASP A 81 -20.61 -13.97 -13.66
CA ASP A 81 -20.45 -13.50 -12.30
C ASP A 81 -20.39 -11.98 -12.33
N GLY A 82 -21.24 -11.24 -11.60
CA GLY A 82 -21.08 -9.78 -11.64
C GLY A 82 -22.09 -8.85 -11.00
N ILE A 83 -23.27 -9.29 -10.59
CA ILE A 83 -24.15 -8.63 -9.63
C ILE A 83 -25.18 -9.71 -9.27
N LYS A 84 -25.33 -10.06 -7.99
CA LYS A 84 -26.43 -10.94 -7.59
C LYS A 84 -27.67 -10.05 -7.38
N LYS A 85 -28.56 -9.99 -8.37
CA LYS A 85 -29.90 -9.41 -8.19
C LYS A 85 -30.77 -10.46 -7.51
N VAL A 86 -31.20 -10.19 -6.28
CA VAL A 86 -32.17 -11.03 -5.57
C VAL A 86 -33.48 -10.25 -5.50
N SER A 87 -34.50 -10.77 -6.14
CA SER A 87 -35.87 -10.27 -6.03
C SER A 87 -36.66 -11.19 -5.10
N TYR A 88 -37.33 -10.62 -4.11
CA TYR A 88 -38.21 -11.34 -3.21
C TYR A 88 -39.48 -10.52 -2.95
N LYS A 89 -40.59 -11.21 -2.69
CA LYS A 89 -41.83 -10.54 -2.30
C LYS A 89 -41.79 -10.19 -0.82
N LYS A 90 -42.00 -8.92 -0.50
CA LYS A 90 -42.21 -8.43 0.86
C LYS A 90 -43.51 -7.64 0.86
N ASN A 91 -44.50 -8.09 1.63
CA ASN A 91 -45.82 -7.45 1.72
C ASN A 91 -46.52 -7.25 0.35
N GLY A 92 -46.44 -8.23 -0.54
CA GLY A 92 -47.06 -8.15 -1.88
C GLY A 92 -46.26 -7.37 -2.92
N GLU A 93 -45.31 -6.54 -2.51
CA GLU A 93 -44.42 -5.79 -3.40
C GLU A 93 -43.16 -6.58 -3.75
N THR A 94 -42.68 -6.43 -4.98
CA THR A 94 -41.42 -7.02 -5.41
C THR A 94 -40.28 -6.09 -5.03
N VAL A 95 -39.46 -6.52 -4.07
CA VAL A 95 -38.25 -5.80 -3.66
C VAL A 95 -37.04 -6.43 -4.34
N THR A 96 -36.29 -5.63 -5.10
CA THR A 96 -35.05 -6.06 -5.75
C THR A 96 -33.85 -5.50 -4.99
N LYS A 97 -32.96 -6.38 -4.52
CA LYS A 97 -31.66 -6.00 -3.94
C LYS A 97 -30.53 -6.42 -4.85
N GLU A 98 -29.67 -5.46 -5.18
CA GLU A 98 -28.44 -5.71 -5.92
C GLU A 98 -27.28 -5.91 -4.94
N TYR A 99 -26.68 -7.09 -4.95
CA TYR A 99 -25.45 -7.35 -4.21
C TYR A 99 -24.30 -7.31 -5.21
N SER A 100 -23.56 -6.19 -5.24
CA SER A 100 -22.23 -6.14 -5.83
C SER A 100 -21.23 -6.54 -4.75
N HIS A 101 -20.25 -7.38 -5.10
CA HIS A 101 -19.17 -7.71 -4.18
C HIS A 101 -18.27 -6.48 -4.00
N THR A 102 -18.57 -5.67 -2.99
CA THR A 102 -17.79 -4.48 -2.62
C THR A 102 -16.51 -4.89 -1.87
N GLY A 103 -15.49 -5.29 -2.62
CA GLY A 103 -14.14 -5.50 -2.10
C GLY A 103 -13.37 -4.19 -1.89
N GLY A 104 -12.13 -4.31 -1.39
CA GLY A 104 -11.16 -3.22 -1.41
C GLY A 104 -11.22 -2.23 -0.25
N THR A 105 -12.05 -2.46 0.77
CA THR A 105 -12.11 -1.61 1.98
C THR A 105 -10.74 -1.48 2.64
N LEU A 106 -9.99 -2.58 2.81
CA LEU A 106 -8.64 -2.53 3.34
C LEU A 106 -7.69 -1.62 2.53
N ARG A 107 -7.81 -1.64 1.19
CA ARG A 107 -7.00 -0.78 0.31
C ARG A 107 -7.41 0.68 0.41
N ARG A 108 -8.72 0.96 0.50
CA ARG A 108 -9.25 2.31 0.70
C ARG A 108 -8.99 2.84 2.11
N GLY A 109 -8.76 1.95 3.07
CA GLY A 109 -8.46 2.25 4.47
C GLY A 109 -7.11 2.93 4.71
N TRP A 110 -6.22 2.90 3.72
CA TRP A 110 -5.00 3.71 3.69
C TRP A 110 -5.26 5.20 3.48
N ASP A 111 -6.53 5.63 3.57
CA ASP A 111 -7.05 6.91 3.12
C ASP A 111 -6.03 8.03 3.33
N ALA A 112 -5.58 8.58 2.21
CA ALA A 112 -4.58 9.64 2.13
C ALA A 112 -5.14 11.01 2.56
N SER A 113 -6.31 11.03 3.22
CA SER A 113 -7.01 12.23 3.70
C SER A 113 -6.26 12.99 4.79
N ILE A 114 -5.18 12.42 5.32
CA ILE A 114 -4.12 13.15 6.00
C ILE A 114 -2.94 13.09 5.04
N GLY A 115 -2.66 14.17 4.30
CA GLY A 115 -1.38 14.28 3.61
C GLY A 115 -0.31 13.95 4.65
N ALA A 116 0.39 12.84 4.45
CA ALA A 116 1.37 12.33 5.38
C ALA A 116 2.53 13.32 5.37
N LYS A 117 2.32 14.44 6.06
CA LYS A 117 3.21 15.56 6.12
C LYS A 117 4.24 15.23 7.17
N ALA A 118 5.48 15.44 6.81
CA ALA A 118 6.58 15.31 7.71
C ALA A 118 6.34 16.24 8.89
N VAL A 119 6.34 15.67 10.09
CA VAL A 119 6.29 16.42 11.35
C VAL A 119 7.71 16.49 11.89
N ASN A 120 8.17 17.69 12.22
CA ASN A 120 9.42 17.87 12.94
C ASN A 120 9.21 17.47 14.40
N THR A 121 9.97 16.48 14.85
CA THR A 121 9.88 15.89 16.20
C THR A 121 11.05 16.32 17.10
N GLY A 122 11.82 17.35 16.73
CA GLY A 122 12.98 17.84 17.47
C GLY A 122 14.24 16.98 17.32
N GLY A 123 14.09 15.69 16.96
CA GLY A 123 15.18 14.78 16.60
C GLY A 123 15.20 14.35 15.13
N GLY A 124 14.26 14.85 14.32
CA GLY A 124 14.13 14.51 12.91
C GLY A 124 12.73 14.75 12.36
N TYR A 125 12.52 14.33 11.12
CA TYR A 125 11.22 14.42 10.45
C TYR A 125 10.58 13.03 10.40
N THR A 126 9.30 12.96 10.75
CA THR A 126 8.55 11.69 10.75
C THR A 126 7.30 11.83 9.92
N VAL A 127 7.01 10.79 9.13
CA VAL A 127 5.76 10.65 8.38
C VAL A 127 5.03 9.43 8.89
N THR A 128 3.77 9.61 9.32
CA THR A 128 2.95 8.52 9.85
C THR A 128 1.95 8.08 8.79
N ILE A 129 1.93 6.78 8.50
CA ILE A 129 0.99 6.17 7.56
C ILE A 129 0.18 5.16 8.33
N THR A 130 -1.14 5.26 8.26
CA THR A 130 -2.06 4.38 8.99
C THR A 130 -3.08 3.76 8.06
N ASN A 131 -3.59 2.61 8.46
CA ASN A 131 -4.78 2.02 7.85
C ASN A 131 -5.90 2.04 8.90
N SER A 132 -6.97 2.79 8.62
CA SER A 132 -8.08 3.00 9.58
C SER A 132 -8.99 1.78 9.74
N VAL A 133 -8.75 0.70 9.00
CA VAL A 133 -9.59 -0.50 9.05
C VAL A 133 -9.18 -1.38 10.23
N GLU A 134 -10.14 -1.64 11.14
CA GLU A 134 -9.92 -2.40 12.38
C GLU A 134 -9.23 -3.75 12.16
N TYR A 135 -9.57 -4.45 11.06
CA TYR A 135 -9.01 -5.75 10.77
C TYR A 135 -7.67 -5.73 10.02
N ALA A 136 -7.10 -4.55 9.75
CA ALA A 136 -5.87 -4.42 8.97
C ALA A 136 -4.70 -5.17 9.61
N SER A 137 -4.54 -5.06 10.94
CA SER A 137 -3.49 -5.76 11.70
C SER A 137 -3.59 -7.28 11.59
N TYR A 138 -4.80 -7.84 11.60
CA TYR A 138 -5.03 -9.28 11.45
C TYR A 138 -4.69 -9.80 10.05
N VAL A 139 -4.79 -8.94 9.02
CA VAL A 139 -4.40 -9.29 7.65
C VAL A 139 -2.89 -9.10 7.47
N GLU A 140 -2.29 -8.12 8.14
CA GLU A 140 -0.85 -7.85 8.11
C GLU A 140 -0.05 -8.97 8.79
N PHE A 141 -0.34 -9.23 10.06
CA PHE A 141 0.45 -10.13 10.91
C PHE A 141 -0.17 -11.52 11.09
N GLY A 142 -1.45 -11.67 10.74
CA GLY A 142 -2.20 -12.90 10.95
C GLY A 142 -2.97 -12.92 12.27
N HIS A 143 -3.69 -14.00 12.53
CA HIS A 143 -4.51 -14.14 13.74
C HIS A 143 -4.79 -15.60 14.12
N ARG A 144 -5.08 -15.82 15.41
CA ARG A 144 -5.57 -17.10 15.92
C ARG A 144 -7.02 -17.32 15.56
N GLN A 145 -7.36 -18.58 15.31
CA GLN A 145 -8.72 -19.06 15.11
C GLN A 145 -8.95 -20.26 16.02
N THR A 146 -10.21 -20.49 16.38
CA THR A 146 -10.64 -21.70 17.10
C THR A 146 -11.10 -22.74 16.08
N PRO A 147 -10.34 -23.80 15.80
CA PRO A 147 -10.78 -24.86 14.91
C PRO A 147 -12.11 -25.46 15.37
N GLY A 148 -12.99 -25.80 14.43
CA GLY A 148 -14.32 -26.33 14.72
C GLY A 148 -15.40 -25.27 14.97
N ARG A 149 -15.04 -24.01 15.25
CA ARG A 149 -16.01 -22.91 15.38
C ARG A 149 -16.72 -22.66 14.04
N TYR A 150 -18.05 -22.74 14.05
CA TYR A 150 -18.87 -22.36 12.90
C TYR A 150 -19.01 -20.83 12.82
N VAL A 151 -18.79 -20.26 11.63
CA VAL A 151 -18.92 -18.81 11.39
C VAL A 151 -20.09 -18.58 10.42
N PRO A 152 -21.25 -18.09 10.91
CA PRO A 152 -22.45 -17.90 10.08
C PRO A 152 -22.21 -16.97 8.88
N ALA A 153 -21.43 -15.91 9.05
CA ALA A 153 -21.15 -14.93 8.00
C ALA A 153 -20.50 -15.53 6.74
N ILE A 154 -19.77 -16.64 6.87
CA ILE A 154 -19.13 -17.35 5.74
C ILE A 154 -19.72 -18.74 5.50
N GLY A 155 -20.71 -19.17 6.29
CA GLY A 155 -21.35 -20.48 6.20
C GLY A 155 -20.38 -21.66 6.32
N LYS A 156 -19.28 -21.51 7.06
CA LYS A 156 -18.19 -22.50 7.15
C LYS A 156 -17.65 -22.61 8.57
N SER A 157 -17.14 -23.81 8.88
CA SER A 157 -16.37 -24.06 10.10
C SER A 157 -14.88 -23.80 9.88
N LEU A 158 -14.24 -23.17 10.86
CA LEU A 158 -12.81 -22.88 10.84
C LEU A 158 -12.01 -24.18 10.97
N LYS A 159 -10.95 -24.32 10.16
CA LYS A 159 -10.11 -25.52 10.15
C LYS A 159 -8.72 -25.29 10.73
N LYS A 160 -8.14 -24.12 10.47
CA LYS A 160 -6.79 -23.76 10.92
C LYS A 160 -6.87 -23.07 12.28
N SER A 161 -5.88 -23.29 13.14
CA SER A 161 -5.73 -22.59 14.42
C SER A 161 -5.02 -21.24 14.28
N TRP A 162 -4.29 -21.03 13.18
CA TRP A 162 -3.60 -19.79 12.84
C TRP A 162 -3.80 -19.46 11.36
N VAL A 163 -4.09 -18.20 11.08
CA VAL A 163 -4.11 -17.62 9.74
C VAL A 163 -2.87 -16.76 9.59
N THR A 164 -2.01 -17.13 8.63
CA THR A 164 -0.78 -16.40 8.33
C THR A 164 -1.07 -15.00 7.79
N GLY A 165 -0.35 -14.00 8.29
CA GLY A 165 -0.37 -12.64 7.77
C GLY A 165 0.24 -12.52 6.38
N LEU A 166 -0.12 -11.44 5.67
CA LEU A 166 0.39 -11.15 4.33
C LEU A 166 1.60 -10.22 4.34
N PHE A 167 1.82 -9.50 5.45
CA PHE A 167 2.94 -8.58 5.66
C PHE A 167 3.04 -7.53 4.54
N PHE A 168 1.92 -6.95 4.11
CA PHE A 168 1.88 -6.02 2.99
C PHE A 168 2.55 -4.68 3.31
N LEU A 169 2.46 -4.19 4.55
CA LEU A 169 3.18 -2.99 5.00
C LEU A 169 4.64 -3.32 5.29
N THR A 170 4.94 -4.36 6.06
CA THR A 170 6.32 -4.76 6.37
C THR A 170 7.14 -5.01 5.10
N LYS A 171 6.55 -5.67 4.09
CA LYS A 171 7.22 -5.86 2.79
C LYS A 171 7.38 -4.56 2.00
N ALA A 172 6.49 -3.58 2.18
CA ALA A 172 6.63 -2.26 1.56
C ALA A 172 7.77 -1.46 2.21
N GLU A 173 7.88 -1.53 3.54
CA GLU A 173 8.97 -0.91 4.31
C GLU A 173 10.33 -1.48 3.91
N LEU A 174 10.49 -2.81 3.93
CA LEU A 174 11.73 -3.47 3.53
C LEU A 174 12.15 -3.17 2.08
N GLU A 175 11.19 -2.96 1.19
CA GLU A 175 11.49 -2.55 -0.18
C GLU A 175 11.92 -1.09 -0.24
N LEU A 176 11.23 -0.20 0.47
CA LEU A 176 11.59 1.22 0.52
C LEU A 176 12.96 1.40 1.16
N GLU A 177 13.28 0.69 2.24
CA GLU A 177 14.57 0.72 2.94
C GLU A 177 15.75 0.44 2.01
N LYS A 178 15.59 -0.48 1.05
CA LYS A 178 16.61 -0.75 0.03
C LYS A 178 16.76 0.38 -0.98
N GLU A 179 15.70 1.16 -1.22
CA GLU A 179 15.67 2.30 -2.12
C GLU A 179 16.10 3.61 -1.43
N LEU A 180 16.08 3.67 -0.09
CA LEU A 180 16.32 4.88 0.71
C LEU A 180 17.62 5.61 0.33
N PRO A 181 18.79 4.96 0.31
CA PRO A 181 20.06 5.64 0.05
C PRO A 181 20.05 6.37 -1.29
N LYS A 182 19.54 5.71 -2.34
CA LYS A 182 19.45 6.27 -3.69
C LYS A 182 18.49 7.46 -3.77
N ILE A 183 17.38 7.42 -3.03
CA ILE A 183 16.40 8.51 -3.01
C ILE A 183 17.00 9.74 -2.30
N ILE A 184 17.66 9.52 -1.16
CA ILE A 184 18.30 10.58 -0.36
C ILE A 184 19.46 11.20 -1.15
N GLU A 185 20.34 10.39 -1.72
CA GLU A 185 21.49 10.84 -2.53
C GLU A 185 21.03 11.75 -3.67
N LYS A 186 20.06 11.31 -4.46
CA LYS A 186 19.51 12.11 -5.58
C LYS A 186 18.95 13.46 -5.11
N LYS A 187 18.31 13.51 -3.94
CA LYS A 187 17.74 14.75 -3.39
C LYS A 187 18.81 15.67 -2.82
N LEU A 188 19.79 15.08 -2.13
CA LEU A 188 20.92 15.80 -1.57
C LEU A 188 21.76 16.43 -2.68
N GLU A 189 22.08 15.69 -3.73
CA GLU A 189 22.80 16.20 -4.91
C GLU A 189 22.07 17.37 -5.57
N ALA A 190 20.76 17.24 -5.78
CA ALA A 190 19.95 18.30 -6.35
C ALA A 190 19.96 19.57 -5.48
N TRP A 191 19.84 19.40 -4.16
CA TRP A 191 19.87 20.51 -3.21
C TRP A 191 21.25 21.17 -3.10
N ILE A 192 22.33 20.39 -3.05
CA ILE A 192 23.70 20.92 -3.06
C ILE A 192 23.93 21.76 -4.31
N LYS A 193 23.47 21.27 -5.48
CA LYS A 193 23.58 22.01 -6.74
C LYS A 193 22.81 23.33 -6.68
N GLU A 194 21.60 23.33 -6.15
CA GLU A 194 20.79 24.54 -5.98
C GLU A 194 21.46 25.56 -5.05
N VAL A 195 21.95 25.12 -3.90
CA VAL A 195 22.58 25.97 -2.88
C VAL A 195 23.91 26.57 -3.36
N LEU A 196 24.72 25.79 -4.09
CA LEU A 196 26.01 26.24 -4.61
C LEU A 196 25.91 27.03 -5.93
N GLY A 197 24.70 27.44 -6.31
CA GLY A 197 24.47 28.30 -7.47
C GLY A 197 24.46 27.57 -8.79
N GLY A 198 23.62 26.52 -8.89
CA GLY A 198 23.33 25.83 -10.15
C GLY A 198 22.98 26.75 -11.31
#